data_AF-A0AAW2HMG4-F1
#
_entry.id   AF-A0AAW2HMG4-F1
#
_cell.length_a   1.000
_cell.length_b   1.000
_cell.length_c   1.000
_cell.angle_alpha   90.00
_cell.angle_beta   90.00
_cell.angle_gamma   90.00
#
_symmetry.space_group_name_H-M   'P 1'
#
loop_
_entity.id
_entity.type
_entity.pdbx_description
1 polymer ?
#
loop_
_entity_poly.entity_id
_entity_poly.type
_entity_poly.pdbx_seq_one_letter_code
_entity_poly.pdbx_strand_id
1 'polypeptide(L)'
;MDEDGLREIVKRDTLRVASEYNVFLALDRWTNRECKRRKLVLNASNRRLALGDLFYEIRFPYLKPEELLRKPVQTGLFSESELKVVSALISKSENLPQIPEDWLPHIDKIRRKRTDHDSKNIALSQKTYLIDSNKRKGENGNRNFRSLSIDSCRSDRKCMTRLAEYFLDIFVCLFD
;
A
#
# COMPACT_ATOMS: atom_id res chain seq x y z
N MET A 1 1.75 3.11 -19.16
CA MET A 1 1.22 3.91 -18.04
C MET A 1 2.34 4.78 -17.59
N ASP A 2 2.13 6.08 -17.71
CA ASP A 2 3.13 7.09 -17.45
C ASP A 2 3.26 7.33 -15.94
N GLU A 3 4.40 7.87 -15.52
CA GLU A 3 4.73 8.12 -14.12
C GLU A 3 3.72 9.07 -13.46
N ASP A 4 3.33 10.14 -14.15
CA ASP A 4 2.41 11.16 -13.65
C ASP A 4 1.00 10.59 -13.40
N GLY A 5 0.51 9.77 -14.33
CA GLY A 5 -0.80 9.13 -14.19
C GLY A 5 -0.83 8.15 -13.02
N LEU A 6 0.27 7.43 -12.79
CA LEU A 6 0.40 6.54 -11.64
C LEU A 6 0.47 7.34 -10.33
N ARG A 7 1.26 8.42 -10.30
CA ARG A 7 1.39 9.32 -9.15
C ARG A 7 0.05 9.87 -8.74
N GLU A 8 -0.71 10.38 -9.68
CA GLU A 8 -2.02 10.96 -9.43
C GLU A 8 -3.02 9.93 -8.85
N ILE A 9 -2.88 8.65 -9.21
CA ILE A 9 -3.68 7.57 -8.60
C ILE A 9 -3.23 7.26 -7.17
N VAL A 10 -1.93 7.05 -6.95
CA VAL A 10 -1.39 6.68 -5.62
C VAL A 10 -1.53 7.83 -4.63
N LYS A 11 -1.46 9.07 -5.11
CA LYS A 11 -1.60 10.30 -4.32
C LYS A 11 -2.97 10.43 -3.66
N ARG A 12 -4.03 9.85 -4.24
CA ARG A 12 -5.40 10.00 -3.74
C ARG A 12 -5.61 9.34 -2.38
N ASP A 13 -6.12 10.11 -1.44
CA ASP A 13 -6.53 9.60 -0.13
C ASP A 13 -7.73 8.64 -0.24
N THR A 14 -8.58 8.83 -1.26
CA THR A 14 -9.79 8.04 -1.56
C THR A 14 -9.54 6.75 -2.35
N LEU A 15 -8.28 6.40 -2.60
CA LEU A 15 -7.95 5.17 -3.32
C LEU A 15 -8.37 3.94 -2.51
N ARG A 16 -9.35 3.19 -3.02
CA ARG A 16 -9.88 1.98 -2.38
C ARG A 16 -8.93 0.80 -2.61
N VAL A 17 -8.12 0.49 -1.61
CA VAL A 17 -7.20 -0.66 -1.59
C VAL A 17 -7.35 -1.42 -0.28
N ALA A 18 -7.22 -2.75 -0.36
CA ALA A 18 -7.36 -3.61 0.82
C ALA A 18 -6.24 -3.39 1.86
N SER A 19 -5.03 -3.05 1.40
CA SER A 19 -3.91 -2.67 2.28
C SER A 19 -2.87 -1.86 1.51
N GLU A 20 -2.05 -1.09 2.23
CA GLU A 20 -0.89 -0.38 1.65
C GLU A 20 0.17 -1.36 1.12
N TYR A 21 0.18 -2.62 1.60
CA TYR A 21 1.04 -3.66 1.03
C TYR A 21 0.76 -3.87 -0.46
N ASN A 22 -0.51 -3.87 -0.86
CA ASN A 22 -0.89 -4.03 -2.26
C ASN A 22 -0.47 -2.83 -3.12
N VAL A 23 -0.52 -1.62 -2.56
CA VAL A 23 0.00 -0.42 -3.22
C VAL A 23 1.50 -0.56 -3.46
N PHE A 24 2.25 -0.96 -2.43
CA PHE A 24 3.69 -1.23 -2.55
C PHE A 24 3.98 -2.31 -3.61
N LEU A 25 3.26 -3.43 -3.61
CA LEU A 25 3.45 -4.50 -4.59
C LEU A 25 3.17 -4.06 -6.02
N ALA A 26 2.13 -3.24 -6.22
CA ALA A 26 1.81 -2.67 -7.52
C ALA A 26 2.94 -1.75 -7.99
N LEU A 27 3.47 -0.91 -7.10
CA LEU A 27 4.61 -0.03 -7.38
C LEU A 27 5.88 -0.82 -7.66
N ASP A 28 6.24 -1.82 -6.88
CA ASP A 28 7.41 -2.67 -7.15
C ASP A 28 7.33 -3.33 -8.54
N ARG A 29 6.15 -3.85 -8.92
CA ARG A 29 5.93 -4.40 -10.27
C ARG A 29 6.09 -3.33 -11.35
N TRP A 30 5.56 -2.13 -11.12
CA TRP A 30 5.71 -1.02 -12.05
C TRP A 30 7.17 -0.59 -12.16
N THR A 31 7.89 -0.42 -11.06
CA THR A 31 9.31 -0.04 -11.02
C THR A 31 10.17 -1.06 -11.76
N ASN A 32 9.92 -2.36 -11.58
CA ASN A 32 10.63 -3.40 -12.32
C ASN A 32 10.41 -3.29 -13.84
N ARG A 33 9.20 -2.92 -14.28
CA ARG A 33 8.91 -2.67 -15.69
C ARG A 33 9.54 -1.36 -16.17
N GLU A 34 9.55 -0.34 -15.33
CA GLU A 34 10.08 0.98 -15.65
C GLU A 34 11.60 0.97 -15.76
N CYS A 35 12.30 0.27 -14.87
CA CYS A 35 13.74 0.02 -15.01
C CYS A 35 14.05 -0.70 -16.32
N LYS A 36 13.27 -1.73 -16.69
CA LYS A 36 13.43 -2.41 -17.99
C LYS A 36 13.20 -1.47 -19.18
N ARG A 37 12.18 -0.61 -19.11
CA ARG A 37 11.87 0.39 -20.15
C ARG A 37 13.01 1.39 -20.32
N ARG A 38 13.59 1.84 -19.20
CA ARG A 38 14.74 2.77 -19.14
C ARG A 38 16.09 2.08 -19.35
N LYS A 39 16.11 0.76 -19.60
CA LYS A 39 17.34 -0.07 -19.74
C LYS A 39 18.28 0.02 -18.52
N LEU A 40 17.72 0.19 -17.33
CA LEU A 40 18.43 0.21 -16.06
C LEU A 40 18.55 -1.19 -15.47
N VAL A 41 19.65 -1.46 -14.78
CA VAL A 41 19.84 -2.70 -14.00
C VAL A 41 18.89 -2.69 -12.81
N LEU A 42 18.30 -3.85 -12.46
CA LEU A 42 17.34 -4.01 -11.37
C LEU A 42 17.98 -3.99 -9.96
N ASN A 43 18.72 -2.93 -9.66
CA ASN A 43 19.36 -2.71 -8.35
C ASN A 43 18.49 -1.79 -7.48
N ALA A 44 18.68 -1.85 -6.15
CA ALA A 44 17.90 -1.05 -5.20
C ALA A 44 17.98 0.46 -5.51
N SER A 45 19.18 0.99 -5.77
CA SER A 45 19.40 2.40 -6.13
C SER A 45 18.64 2.81 -7.40
N ASN A 46 18.65 1.96 -8.43
CA ASN A 46 17.95 2.24 -9.69
C ASN A 46 16.43 2.14 -9.54
N ARG A 47 15.95 1.23 -8.69
CA ARG A 47 14.53 1.14 -8.36
C ARG A 47 14.06 2.35 -7.56
N ARG A 48 14.89 2.82 -6.63
CA ARG A 48 14.64 4.06 -5.88
C ARG A 48 14.62 5.27 -6.81
N LEU A 49 15.57 5.35 -7.74
CA LEU A 49 15.60 6.38 -8.79
C LEU A 49 14.35 6.33 -9.69
N ALA A 50 13.91 5.14 -10.09
CA ALA A 50 12.73 4.98 -10.94
C ALA A 50 11.41 5.26 -10.21
N LEU A 51 11.36 5.09 -8.88
CA LEU A 51 10.21 5.51 -8.07
C LEU A 51 10.18 7.03 -7.88
N GLY A 52 11.32 7.67 -7.63
CA GLY A 52 11.36 9.09 -7.27
C GLY A 52 10.40 9.38 -6.12
N ASP A 53 9.61 10.46 -6.24
CA ASP A 53 8.71 10.84 -5.16
C ASP A 53 7.48 9.93 -4.99
N LEU A 54 7.22 9.01 -5.93
CA LEU A 54 6.19 7.97 -5.74
C LEU A 54 6.45 7.12 -4.50
N PHE A 55 7.73 7.00 -4.10
CA PHE A 55 8.09 6.29 -2.88
C PHE A 55 7.44 6.91 -1.64
N TYR A 56 7.42 8.25 -1.54
CA TYR A 56 6.86 8.96 -0.40
C TYR A 56 5.32 9.01 -0.41
N GLU A 57 4.70 8.64 -1.53
CA GLU A 57 3.23 8.52 -1.65
C GLU A 57 2.70 7.21 -1.03
N ILE A 58 3.58 6.27 -0.69
CA ILE A 58 3.25 5.04 0.01
C ILE A 58 3.19 5.33 1.52
N ARG A 59 2.08 4.95 2.15
CA ARG A 59 1.88 5.20 3.59
C ARG A 59 2.38 4.03 4.43
N PHE A 60 3.70 3.87 4.51
CA PHE A 60 4.34 2.77 5.23
C PHE A 60 3.89 2.58 6.70
N PRO A 61 3.56 3.62 7.50
CA PRO A 61 3.06 3.44 8.86
C PRO A 61 1.74 2.66 8.98
N TYR A 62 1.00 2.52 7.88
CA TYR A 62 -0.24 1.76 7.82
C TYR A 62 -0.07 0.36 7.24
N LEU A 63 1.18 -0.05 7.02
CA LEU A 63 1.54 -1.41 6.71
C LEU A 63 1.65 -2.22 8.01
N LYS A 64 1.28 -3.49 8.00
CA LYS A 64 1.52 -4.35 9.17
C LYS A 64 3.03 -4.60 9.33
N PRO A 65 3.54 -4.77 10.56
CA PRO A 65 4.96 -5.02 10.77
C PRO A 65 5.47 -6.26 10.00
N GLU A 66 4.66 -7.32 9.94
CA GLU A 66 5.04 -8.55 9.24
C GLU A 66 5.06 -8.36 7.72
N GLU A 67 4.23 -7.46 7.20
CA GLU A 67 4.21 -7.12 5.77
C GLU A 67 5.38 -6.23 5.37
N LEU A 68 5.84 -5.35 6.28
CA LEU A 68 7.01 -4.51 6.08
C LEU A 68 8.29 -5.35 5.94
N LEU A 69 8.46 -6.33 6.84
CA LEU A 69 9.63 -7.22 6.90
C LEU A 69 9.72 -8.20 5.73
N ARG A 70 8.62 -8.41 5.00
CA ARG A 70 8.61 -9.23 3.78
C ARG A 70 9.28 -8.46 2.66
N LYS A 71 8.51 -7.95 1.71
CA LYS A 71 9.05 -7.45 0.45
C LYS A 71 9.66 -6.04 0.53
N PRO A 72 9.05 -5.07 1.25
CA PRO A 72 9.59 -3.71 1.34
C PRO A 72 11.03 -3.66 1.87
N VAL A 73 11.31 -4.31 3.00
CA VAL A 73 12.68 -4.38 3.54
C VAL A 73 13.61 -5.20 2.65
N GLN A 74 13.17 -6.36 2.16
CA GLN A 74 13.99 -7.23 1.29
C GLN A 74 14.41 -6.57 -0.03
N THR A 75 13.62 -5.63 -0.55
CA THR A 75 13.96 -4.91 -1.78
C THR A 75 15.13 -3.92 -1.61
N GLY A 76 15.50 -3.59 -0.37
CA GLY A 76 16.57 -2.65 -0.06
C GLY A 76 16.25 -1.21 -0.46
N LEU A 77 14.96 -0.86 -0.57
CA LEU A 77 14.52 0.47 -0.97
C LEU A 77 14.63 1.52 0.14
N PHE A 78 14.66 1.09 1.40
CA PHE A 78 14.78 1.96 2.56
C PHE A 78 16.24 2.20 2.91
N SER A 79 16.57 3.43 3.29
CA SER A 79 17.77 3.69 4.08
C SER A 79 17.56 3.26 5.54
N GLU A 80 18.66 3.14 6.28
CA GLU A 80 18.61 2.76 7.69
C GLU A 80 17.82 3.76 8.54
N SER A 81 17.98 5.06 8.29
CA SER A 81 17.26 6.12 9.00
C SER A 81 15.77 6.10 8.69
N GLU A 82 15.40 5.91 7.42
CA GLU A 82 14.00 5.77 7.00
C GLU A 82 13.33 4.57 7.67
N LEU A 83 14.02 3.43 7.73
CA LEU A 83 13.47 2.22 8.31
C LEU A 83 13.21 2.38 9.81
N LYS A 84 14.14 3.03 10.54
CA LYS A 84 13.96 3.35 11.98
C LYS A 84 12.77 4.27 12.23
N VAL A 85 12.56 5.26 11.36
CA VAL A 85 11.40 6.16 11.47
C VAL A 85 10.10 5.40 11.21
N VAL A 86 10.05 4.59 10.15
CA VAL A 86 8.84 3.80 9.83
C VAL A 86 8.52 2.80 10.92
N SER A 87 9.51 2.07 11.44
CA SER A 87 9.28 1.11 12.52
C SER A 87 8.76 1.80 13.78
N ALA A 88 9.36 2.92 14.18
CA ALA A 88 8.89 3.72 15.30
C ALA A 88 7.46 4.24 15.11
N LEU A 89 7.08 4.66 13.89
CA LEU A 89 5.73 5.09 13.56
C LEU A 89 4.70 3.94 13.61
N ILE A 90 5.09 2.73 13.18
CA ILE A 90 4.22 1.55 13.22
C ILE A 90 4.00 1.10 14.67
N SER A 91 5.08 1.01 15.47
CA SER A 91 5.02 0.62 16.88
C SER A 91 4.47 1.70 17.80
N LYS A 92 4.21 2.92 17.28
CA LYS A 92 3.72 4.08 18.04
C LYS A 92 4.63 4.44 19.23
N SER A 93 5.94 4.37 19.02
CA SER A 93 6.93 4.75 20.02
C SER A 93 6.78 6.23 20.42
N GLU A 94 6.95 6.53 21.71
CA GLU A 94 6.99 7.90 22.23
C GLU A 94 8.24 8.66 21.76
N ASN A 95 9.33 7.93 21.50
CA ASN A 95 10.58 8.48 21.00
C ASN A 95 10.67 8.26 19.49
N LEU A 96 10.49 9.34 18.71
CA LEU A 96 10.67 9.30 17.27
C LEU A 96 12.14 9.63 16.91
N PRO A 97 12.81 8.79 16.11
CA PRO A 97 14.13 9.13 15.56
C PRO A 97 14.09 10.41 14.72
N GLN A 98 15.25 10.98 14.45
CA GLN A 98 15.35 12.13 13.54
C GLN A 98 14.82 11.74 12.16
N ILE A 99 13.83 12.51 11.69
CA ILE A 99 13.18 12.30 10.39
C ILE A 99 14.14 12.78 9.30
N PRO A 100 14.42 11.96 8.26
CA PRO A 100 15.22 12.40 7.12
C PRO A 100 14.64 13.67 6.48
N GLU A 101 15.51 14.58 6.04
CA GLU A 101 15.10 15.88 5.48
C GLU A 101 14.19 15.69 4.24
N ASP A 102 14.48 14.70 3.41
CA ASP A 102 13.70 14.33 2.22
C ASP A 102 12.25 13.92 2.55
N TRP A 103 11.95 13.52 3.79
CA TRP A 103 10.61 13.09 4.21
C TRP A 103 9.76 14.25 4.73
N LEU A 104 10.38 15.36 5.14
CA LEU A 104 9.68 16.48 5.75
C LEU A 104 8.52 17.01 4.89
N PRO A 105 8.66 17.16 3.55
CA PRO A 105 7.54 17.61 2.70
C PRO A 105 6.38 16.61 2.63
N HIS A 106 6.63 15.34 2.94
CA HIS A 106 5.69 14.24 2.75
C HIS A 106 5.14 13.67 4.07
N ILE A 107 5.70 14.06 5.22
CA ILE A 107 5.44 13.42 6.52
C ILE A 107 3.97 13.51 6.94
N ASP A 108 3.33 14.66 6.72
CA ASP A 108 1.92 14.87 7.04
C ASP A 108 1.01 13.94 6.25
N LYS A 109 1.44 13.52 5.06
CA LYS A 109 0.72 12.57 4.24
C LYS A 109 0.95 11.14 4.68
N ILE A 110 2.21 10.80 4.95
CA ILE A 110 2.62 9.48 5.44
C ILE A 110 1.88 9.15 6.75
N ARG A 111 1.63 10.16 7.60
CA ARG A 111 0.89 10.06 8.87
C ARG A 111 -0.64 9.97 8.73
N ARG A 112 -1.21 10.11 7.53
CA ARG A 112 -2.67 10.10 7.32
C ARG A 112 -3.11 8.83 6.62
N LYS A 113 -4.02 8.06 7.22
CA LYS A 113 -4.61 6.87 6.61
C LYS A 113 -5.35 7.24 5.31
N ARG A 114 -5.35 6.35 4.31
CA ARG A 114 -6.31 6.46 3.19
C ARG A 114 -7.73 6.50 3.74
N THR A 115 -8.49 7.50 3.31
CA THR A 115 -9.91 7.61 3.63
C THR A 115 -10.65 6.65 2.74
N ASP A 116 -11.42 5.73 3.33
CA ASP A 116 -12.52 5.17 2.55
C ASP A 116 -13.49 6.34 2.30
N HIS A 117 -13.98 6.47 1.07
CA HIS A 117 -15.14 7.32 0.86
C HIS A 117 -16.25 6.64 1.66
N ASP A 118 -16.48 7.15 2.87
CA ASP A 118 -17.61 6.81 3.70
C ASP A 118 -18.80 6.77 2.75
N SER A 119 -19.45 5.62 2.65
CA SER A 119 -20.58 5.42 1.75
C SER A 119 -21.77 6.17 2.32
N LYS A 120 -21.61 7.49 2.54
CA LYS A 120 -22.71 8.42 2.57
C LYS A 120 -23.37 8.24 1.23
N ASN A 121 -24.43 7.45 1.25
CA ASN A 121 -25.33 7.27 0.12
C ASN A 121 -25.60 8.67 -0.40
N ILE A 122 -24.98 9.02 -1.53
CA ILE A 122 -25.39 10.20 -2.27
C ILE A 122 -26.79 9.80 -2.70
N ALA A 123 -27.80 10.30 -1.98
CA ALA A 123 -29.18 10.04 -2.28
C ALA A 123 -29.41 10.62 -3.68
N LEU A 124 -29.30 9.76 -4.69
CA LEU A 124 -29.72 10.10 -6.03
C LEU A 124 -31.20 10.43 -5.88
N SER A 125 -31.54 11.71 -6.06
CA SER A 125 -32.92 12.19 -6.04
C SER A 125 -33.71 11.25 -6.95
N GLN A 126 -34.60 10.46 -6.35
CA GLN A 126 -35.45 9.54 -7.11
C GLN A 126 -36.36 10.43 -7.94
N LYS A 127 -36.04 10.58 -9.22
CA LYS A 127 -36.91 11.22 -10.19
C LYS A 127 -38.23 10.42 -10.16
N THR A 128 -39.24 10.98 -9.52
CA THR A 128 -40.52 10.33 -9.29
C THR A 128 -41.27 10.33 -10.61
N TYR A 129 -41.10 9.28 -11.40
CA TYR A 129 -42.06 8.99 -12.46
C TYR A 129 -43.21 8.28 -11.77
N LEU A 130 -44.36 8.95 -11.71
CA LEU A 130 -45.63 8.33 -11.33
C LEU A 130 -45.88 7.20 -12.33
N ILE A 131 -45.68 5.96 -11.91
CA ILE A 131 -46.25 4.80 -12.57
C ILE A 131 -47.28 4.24 -11.61
N ASP A 132 -48.52 4.68 -11.82
CA ASP A 132 -49.70 4.04 -11.29
C ASP A 132 -49.95 2.74 -12.08
N SER A 133 -49.99 1.59 -11.40
CA SER A 133 -50.97 0.52 -11.61
C SER A 133 -50.63 -0.76 -10.84
N ASN A 134 -51.47 -1.05 -9.85
CA ASN A 134 -51.96 -2.37 -9.42
C ASN A 134 -51.13 -3.65 -9.72
N LYS A 135 -50.93 -4.45 -8.65
CA LYS A 135 -51.33 -5.90 -8.54
C LYS A 135 -50.21 -6.91 -8.13
N ARG A 136 -50.40 -7.43 -6.91
CA ARG A 136 -50.19 -8.81 -6.38
C ARG A 136 -48.80 -9.29 -5.89
N LYS A 137 -48.92 -9.99 -4.75
CA LYS A 137 -47.95 -10.75 -3.94
C LYS A 137 -47.32 -11.93 -4.70
N GLY A 138 -46.10 -12.32 -4.31
CA GLY A 138 -45.56 -13.66 -4.58
C GLY A 138 -44.03 -13.82 -4.46
N GLU A 139 -43.60 -14.32 -3.29
CA GLU A 139 -42.57 -15.36 -3.04
C GLU A 139 -41.09 -15.24 -3.50
N ASN A 140 -40.23 -15.43 -2.48
CA ASN A 140 -38.94 -16.14 -2.40
C ASN A 140 -38.19 -16.51 -3.69
N GLY A 141 -36.95 -16.01 -3.78
CA GLY A 141 -35.94 -16.50 -4.73
C GLY A 141 -34.53 -16.22 -4.24
N ASN A 142 -34.00 -17.13 -3.43
CA ASN A 142 -32.59 -17.22 -3.06
C ASN A 142 -31.71 -17.35 -4.32
N ARG A 143 -30.76 -16.44 -4.54
CA ARG A 143 -29.76 -16.58 -5.61
C ARG A 143 -28.37 -16.21 -5.12
N ASN A 144 -27.62 -17.27 -4.82
CA ASN A 144 -26.18 -17.32 -4.60
C ASN A 144 -25.41 -16.62 -5.72
N PHE A 145 -24.56 -15.65 -5.38
CA PHE A 145 -23.51 -15.15 -6.27
C PHE A 145 -22.16 -15.67 -5.79
N ARG A 146 -21.50 -16.42 -6.68
CA ARG A 146 -20.31 -17.23 -6.45
C ARG A 146 -19.10 -16.35 -6.10
N SER A 147 -18.42 -16.68 -5.01
CA SER A 147 -17.07 -16.21 -4.68
C SER A 147 -16.06 -16.82 -5.66
N LEU A 148 -15.28 -15.98 -6.35
CA LEU A 148 -14.09 -16.40 -7.10
C LEU A 148 -12.90 -16.44 -6.14
N SER A 149 -12.46 -17.66 -5.83
CA SER A 149 -11.24 -17.97 -5.11
C SER A 149 -10.02 -17.52 -5.91
N ILE A 150 -9.09 -16.79 -5.28
CA ILE A 150 -7.75 -16.53 -5.83
C ILE A 150 -6.78 -17.40 -5.06
N ASP A 151 -6.29 -18.44 -5.73
CA ASP A 151 -5.30 -19.37 -5.22
C ASP A 151 -3.87 -18.82 -5.31
N SER A 152 -3.09 -19.35 -4.37
CA SER A 152 -1.69 -19.12 -4.00
C SER A 152 -0.66 -19.14 -5.14
N CYS A 153 0.40 -18.33 -5.01
CA CYS A 153 1.67 -18.56 -5.69
C CYS A 153 2.81 -18.77 -4.68
N ARG A 154 3.48 -19.90 -4.89
CA ARG A 154 4.48 -20.59 -4.06
C ARG A 154 5.82 -19.85 -4.05
N SER A 155 6.43 -19.75 -2.87
CA SER A 155 7.70 -19.06 -2.62
C SER A 155 8.89 -19.96 -2.96
N ASP A 156 9.79 -19.47 -3.81
CA ASP A 156 11.07 -20.12 -4.10
C ASP A 156 12.15 -19.68 -3.09
N ARG A 157 12.80 -20.69 -2.52
CA ARG A 157 13.85 -20.55 -1.49
C ARG A 157 15.17 -20.21 -2.17
N LYS A 158 15.73 -19.04 -1.83
CA LYS A 158 17.17 -18.78 -1.58
C LYS A 158 17.45 -17.27 -1.59
N CYS A 159 17.80 -16.71 -0.43
CA CYS A 159 19.05 -15.98 -0.18
C CYS A 159 18.92 -15.21 1.15
N MET A 160 19.13 -15.91 2.28
CA MET A 160 19.05 -15.36 3.64
C MET A 160 20.43 -15.10 4.23
N THR A 161 21.20 -14.18 3.63
CA THR A 161 22.52 -13.82 4.17
C THR A 161 22.71 -12.32 4.42
N ARG A 162 21.65 -11.51 4.24
CA ARG A 162 21.67 -10.07 4.62
C ARG A 162 20.64 -9.69 5.67
N LEU A 163 20.00 -10.68 6.29
CA LEU A 163 18.88 -10.47 7.20
C LEU A 163 19.30 -10.42 8.68
N ALA A 164 20.43 -11.04 9.04
CA ALA A 164 20.79 -11.22 10.45
C ALA A 164 21.12 -9.91 11.20
N GLU A 165 21.71 -8.92 10.52
CA GLU A 165 22.16 -7.69 11.18
C GLU A 165 21.02 -6.66 11.40
N TYR A 166 20.00 -6.67 10.53
CA TYR A 166 18.83 -5.78 10.65
C TYR A 166 17.72 -6.35 11.53
N PHE A 167 17.70 -7.67 11.77
CA PHE A 167 16.64 -8.31 12.52
C PHE A 167 16.75 -8.08 14.03
N LEU A 168 17.95 -8.02 14.61
CA LEU A 168 18.08 -7.94 16.07
C LEU A 168 17.51 -6.64 16.65
N ASP A 169 17.71 -5.49 15.99
CA ASP A 169 17.15 -4.21 16.44
C ASP A 169 15.62 -4.12 16.23
N ILE A 170 15.09 -4.77 15.20
CA ILE A 170 13.64 -4.77 14.93
C ILE A 170 12.91 -5.77 15.84
N PHE A 171 13.52 -6.90 16.17
CA PHE A 171 12.94 -7.89 17.09
C PHE A 171 12.81 -7.36 18.52
N VAL A 172 13.75 -6.53 18.99
CA VAL A 172 13.65 -5.86 20.29
C VAL A 172 12.42 -4.95 20.36
N CYS A 173 12.01 -4.32 19.24
CA CYS A 173 10.81 -3.48 19.20
C CYS A 173 9.50 -4.24 18.87
N LEU A 174 9.53 -5.55 18.59
CA LEU A 174 8.35 -6.35 18.22
C LEU A 174 7.91 -7.37 19.27
N PHE A 175 8.78 -7.69 20.24
CA PHE A 175 8.52 -8.72 21.26
C PHE A 175 8.63 -8.20 22.71
N ASP A 176 8.50 -6.89 22.90
CA ASP A 176 8.20 -6.25 24.18
C ASP A 176 6.77 -5.69 24.17
#